data_AF-A0A354S8I3-F1
#
_entry.id   AF-A0A354S8I3-F1
#
_cell.length_a   1.000
_cell.length_b   1.000
_cell.length_c   1.000
_cell.angle_alpha   90.00
_cell.angle_beta   90.00
_cell.angle_gamma   90.00
#
_symmetry.space_group_name_H-M   'P 1'
#
loop_
_entity.id
_entity.type
_entity.pdbx_description
1 polymer ?
#
loop_
_entity_poly.entity_id
_entity_poly.type
_entity_poly.pdbx_seq_one_letter_code
_entity_poly.pdbx_strand_id
1 'polypeptide(L)'
;MSPIQWGTWAQLWVLGLTLHSGGGLRLQTEAGVFRAQWIPAAAFRLGGQRSGLSWEDPRVQVHLGQTPLGPGHSLHRTSSIGGFLAYVGPDFRWFQWTGQPGHVFSQASWSSQGLRLEGQWARWSYGLAPQGLSYLGWQGLQTQARMRLAPGRWESMLRVYRAQFILSGNPSWSSSRLRFEHRGRYVEFSEMHSKRGLHLQTLGRLPWREHSLSFSVAPAPWPSWIAYHYRGRKGLSGHMQWSDRAMFRRWSIGLPLERHQGWVGVGQNVAGPHVEIRWKGVEATYRRGQGSLRIHHTWTWRRTSPRTFIETPSAPPQLHILTHGEVDHPVLPLHVLDSEGRRYALHLLRGSHQWKSHLPPGQYHWPTRVTRPAQGWIVEVPATTFTLEAGEIYHLPILVRKDERPVYWLPLSAEDATEGSPSR
;
A
#
# COMPACT_ATOMS: atom_id res chain seq x y z
N MET A 1 -36.26 -13.54 14.74
CA MET A 1 -35.82 -13.12 13.39
C MET A 1 -36.59 -11.86 13.04
N SER A 2 -35.96 -10.69 13.08
CA SER A 2 -36.62 -9.42 12.75
C SER A 2 -36.91 -9.36 11.24
N PRO A 3 -38.12 -8.95 10.82
CA PRO A 3 -38.45 -8.82 9.41
C PRO A 3 -37.62 -7.67 8.84
N ILE A 4 -36.91 -7.93 7.74
CA ILE A 4 -36.20 -6.92 6.97
C ILE A 4 -37.23 -5.87 6.55
N GLN A 5 -37.07 -4.63 7.02
CA GLN A 5 -38.00 -3.53 6.73
C GLN A 5 -38.14 -3.35 5.22
N TRP A 6 -39.37 -3.14 4.74
CA TRP A 6 -39.70 -2.99 3.31
C TRP A 6 -38.87 -1.92 2.58
N GLY A 7 -38.38 -0.90 3.30
CA GLY A 7 -37.45 0.11 2.77
C GLY A 7 -36.09 -0.44 2.35
N THR A 8 -35.61 -1.51 3.01
CA THR A 8 -34.36 -2.21 2.66
C THR A 8 -34.49 -2.98 1.35
N TRP A 9 -35.68 -3.56 1.09
CA TRP A 9 -35.99 -4.19 -0.20
C TRP A 9 -36.11 -3.15 -1.31
N ALA A 10 -36.71 -1.99 -1.05
CA ALA A 10 -36.78 -0.89 -2.01
C ALA A 10 -35.38 -0.31 -2.32
N GLN A 11 -34.51 -0.17 -1.32
CA GLN A 11 -33.12 0.25 -1.53
C GLN A 11 -32.28 -0.79 -2.27
N LEU A 12 -32.44 -2.08 -1.97
CA LEU A 12 -31.80 -3.17 -2.72
C LEU A 12 -32.37 -3.30 -4.15
N TRP A 13 -33.65 -3.00 -4.36
CA TRP A 13 -34.27 -2.95 -5.69
C TRP A 13 -33.80 -1.75 -6.49
N VAL A 14 -33.71 -0.56 -5.89
CA VAL A 14 -33.17 0.65 -6.53
C VAL A 14 -31.68 0.49 -6.80
N LEU A 15 -30.91 -0.10 -5.87
CA LEU A 15 -29.50 -0.46 -6.09
C LEU A 15 -29.33 -1.54 -7.16
N GLY A 16 -30.22 -2.56 -7.19
CA GLY A 16 -30.23 -3.62 -8.20
C GLY A 16 -30.60 -3.11 -9.60
N LEU A 17 -31.58 -2.21 -9.70
CA LEU A 17 -31.98 -1.52 -10.93
C LEU A 17 -30.91 -0.52 -11.41
N THR A 18 -30.26 0.22 -10.51
CA THR A 18 -29.17 1.16 -10.87
C THR A 18 -27.87 0.44 -11.20
N LEU A 19 -27.61 -0.75 -10.65
CA LEU A 19 -26.52 -1.64 -11.08
C LEU A 19 -26.70 -2.11 -12.53
N HIS A 20 -27.94 -2.26 -13.00
CA HIS A 20 -28.27 -2.69 -14.38
C HIS A 20 -28.55 -1.53 -15.34
N SER A 21 -28.91 -0.35 -14.83
CA SER A 21 -29.19 0.84 -15.62
C SER A 21 -28.58 2.06 -14.96
N GLY A 22 -27.28 2.27 -15.21
CA GLY A 22 -26.70 3.60 -14.98
C GLY A 22 -27.46 4.61 -15.83
N GLY A 23 -28.08 5.60 -15.20
CA GLY A 23 -28.74 6.71 -15.90
C GLY A 23 -27.72 7.38 -16.80
N GLY A 24 -27.90 7.24 -18.11
CA GLY A 24 -26.93 7.71 -19.07
C GLY A 24 -27.53 7.96 -20.44
N LEU A 25 -27.02 9.00 -21.09
CA LEU A 25 -27.41 9.40 -22.43
C LEU A 25 -26.42 8.79 -23.41
N ARG A 26 -26.90 7.92 -24.32
CA ARG A 26 -26.11 7.36 -25.42
C ARG A 26 -26.63 7.96 -26.73
N LEU A 27 -25.73 8.61 -27.46
CA LEU A 27 -25.98 9.18 -28.79
C LEU A 27 -25.07 8.47 -29.79
N GLN A 28 -25.67 7.80 -30.77
CA GLN A 28 -24.94 7.10 -31.83
C GLN A 28 -25.10 7.87 -33.14
N THR A 29 -23.98 8.20 -33.76
CA THR A 29 -23.87 8.95 -35.02
C THR A 29 -22.95 8.21 -35.98
N GLU A 30 -22.93 8.59 -37.25
CA GLU A 30 -21.96 8.06 -38.23
C GLU A 30 -20.50 8.34 -37.84
N ALA A 31 -20.27 9.43 -37.10
CA ALA A 31 -18.95 9.83 -36.61
C ALA A 31 -18.53 9.12 -35.31
N GLY A 32 -19.42 8.39 -34.63
CA GLY A 32 -19.12 7.68 -33.39
C GLY A 32 -20.26 7.65 -32.36
N VAL A 33 -19.96 7.11 -31.18
CA VAL A 33 -20.86 6.91 -30.04
C VAL A 33 -20.46 7.83 -28.88
N PHE A 34 -21.31 8.80 -28.55
CA PHE A 34 -21.22 9.56 -27.32
C PHE A 34 -21.99 8.84 -26.20
N ARG A 35 -21.44 8.78 -24.99
CA ARG A 35 -22.10 8.26 -23.79
C ARG A 35 -21.83 9.17 -22.61
N ALA A 36 -22.85 9.72 -21.99
CA ALA A 36 -22.78 10.35 -20.68
C ALA A 36 -23.37 9.37 -19.66
N GLN A 37 -22.69 9.07 -18.57
CA GLN A 37 -23.21 8.21 -17.51
C GLN A 37 -23.02 8.90 -16.16
N TRP A 38 -24.06 8.93 -15.35
CA TRP A 38 -24.00 9.41 -13.99
C TRP A 38 -24.22 8.26 -13.00
N ILE A 39 -23.25 8.08 -12.11
CA ILE A 39 -23.26 7.09 -11.04
C ILE A 39 -23.08 7.82 -9.70
N PRO A 40 -23.97 7.59 -8.72
CA PRO A 40 -23.81 8.16 -7.39
C PRO A 40 -22.48 7.74 -6.74
N ALA A 41 -21.82 8.67 -6.04
CA ALA A 41 -20.53 8.42 -5.38
C ALA A 41 -20.56 7.23 -4.38
N ALA A 42 -21.73 6.87 -3.85
CA ALA A 42 -21.92 5.72 -2.97
C ALA A 42 -21.70 4.35 -3.64
N ALA A 43 -21.80 4.27 -4.98
CA ALA A 43 -21.61 3.02 -5.75
C ALA A 43 -20.16 2.80 -6.23
N PHE A 44 -19.23 3.70 -5.87
CA PHE A 44 -17.82 3.77 -6.32
C PHE A 44 -16.99 2.48 -6.14
N ARG A 45 -17.42 1.55 -5.28
CA ARG A 45 -16.62 0.38 -4.87
C ARG A 45 -17.06 -0.96 -5.46
N LEU A 46 -18.16 -1.02 -6.22
CA LEU A 46 -18.84 -2.29 -6.46
C LEU A 46 -18.73 -2.89 -7.88
N GLY A 47 -18.12 -2.25 -8.89
CA GLY A 47 -18.11 -2.92 -10.20
C GLY A 47 -17.45 -2.23 -11.39
N GLY A 48 -16.44 -1.35 -11.19
CA GLY A 48 -15.71 -0.76 -12.32
C GLY A 48 -16.49 0.24 -13.19
N GLN A 49 -17.77 0.49 -12.90
CA GLN A 49 -18.56 1.55 -13.53
C GLN A 49 -18.16 2.92 -12.96
N ARG A 50 -18.12 3.97 -13.79
CA ARG A 50 -17.68 5.33 -13.40
C ARG A 50 -18.62 6.38 -13.98
N SER A 51 -18.87 7.46 -13.23
CA SER A 51 -19.52 8.63 -13.80
C SER A 51 -18.57 9.34 -14.75
N GLY A 52 -19.06 9.73 -15.92
CA GLY A 52 -18.25 10.40 -16.92
C GLY A 52 -18.96 10.62 -18.25
N LEU A 53 -18.32 11.43 -19.08
CA LEU A 53 -18.63 11.60 -20.48
C LEU A 53 -17.61 10.78 -21.26
N SER A 54 -18.06 9.98 -22.21
CA SER A 54 -17.21 9.25 -23.13
C SER A 54 -17.65 9.50 -24.57
N TRP A 55 -16.70 9.49 -25.46
CA TRP A 55 -16.91 9.54 -26.89
C TRP A 55 -16.03 8.48 -27.52
N GLU A 56 -16.61 7.67 -28.39
CA GLU A 56 -15.96 6.52 -29.01
C GLU A 56 -16.20 6.61 -30.51
N ASP A 57 -15.12 6.78 -31.28
CA ASP A 57 -15.13 6.60 -32.73
C ASP A 57 -14.31 5.33 -33.10
N PRO A 58 -14.24 4.92 -34.38
CA PRO A 58 -13.47 3.74 -34.78
C PRO A 58 -11.96 3.78 -34.50
N ARG A 59 -11.39 4.94 -34.14
CA ARG A 59 -9.94 5.19 -33.97
C ARG A 59 -9.56 5.63 -32.56
N VAL A 60 -10.49 6.22 -31.81
CA VAL A 60 -10.25 6.89 -30.54
C VAL A 60 -11.43 6.70 -29.60
N GLN A 61 -11.12 6.32 -28.35
CA GLN A 61 -12.08 6.33 -27.26
C GLN A 61 -11.64 7.34 -26.21
N VAL A 62 -12.37 8.44 -26.05
CA VAL A 62 -12.14 9.45 -25.00
C VAL A 62 -13.14 9.23 -23.88
N HIS A 63 -12.72 9.35 -22.63
CA HIS A 63 -13.56 9.35 -21.46
C HIS A 63 -13.06 10.39 -20.44
N LEU A 64 -13.88 11.40 -20.16
CA LEU A 64 -13.69 12.35 -19.07
C LEU A 64 -14.62 11.97 -17.92
N GLY A 65 -14.09 11.56 -16.78
CA GLY A 65 -14.95 11.14 -15.67
C GLY A 65 -14.20 10.91 -14.38
N GLN A 66 -14.87 10.31 -13.39
CA GLN A 66 -14.32 10.07 -12.06
C GLN A 66 -13.03 9.22 -12.11
N THR A 67 -12.09 9.54 -11.22
CA THR A 67 -10.79 8.86 -11.19
C THR A 67 -10.86 7.49 -10.48
N PRO A 68 -9.99 6.52 -10.84
CA PRO A 68 -9.90 5.24 -10.14
C PRO A 68 -9.19 5.31 -8.77
N LEU A 69 -8.58 6.44 -8.42
CA LEU A 69 -7.59 6.53 -7.33
C LEU A 69 -7.93 7.57 -6.26
N GLY A 70 -9.03 8.32 -6.38
CA GLY A 70 -9.43 9.35 -5.41
C GLY A 70 -10.34 10.44 -5.98
N PRO A 71 -10.54 11.56 -5.26
CA PRO A 71 -11.37 12.67 -5.72
C PRO A 71 -10.75 13.41 -6.92
N GLY A 72 -11.59 13.70 -7.92
CA GLY A 72 -11.23 14.45 -9.13
C GLY A 72 -11.72 13.80 -10.41
N HIS A 73 -11.34 14.39 -11.54
CA HIS A 73 -11.64 13.87 -12.87
C HIS A 73 -10.37 13.37 -13.56
N SER A 74 -10.51 12.37 -14.40
CA SER A 74 -9.47 11.88 -15.27
C SER A 74 -9.96 11.84 -16.70
N LEU A 75 -9.11 12.29 -17.61
CA LEU A 75 -9.26 12.10 -19.04
C LEU A 75 -8.54 10.81 -19.41
N HIS A 76 -9.27 9.86 -19.95
CA HIS A 76 -8.76 8.65 -20.56
C HIS A 76 -8.94 8.77 -22.08
N ARG A 77 -7.91 8.49 -22.87
CA ARG A 77 -7.99 8.46 -24.33
C ARG A 77 -7.29 7.21 -24.83
N THR A 78 -8.01 6.28 -25.42
CA THR A 78 -7.44 5.14 -26.15
C THR A 78 -7.35 5.50 -27.62
N SER A 79 -6.25 5.13 -28.29
CA SER A 79 -6.03 5.34 -29.72
C SER A 79 -5.21 4.19 -30.32
N SER A 80 -5.03 4.19 -31.64
CA SER A 80 -4.17 3.22 -32.35
C SER A 80 -2.73 3.18 -31.85
N ILE A 81 -2.22 4.26 -31.26
CA ILE A 81 -0.85 4.37 -30.72
C ILE A 81 -0.75 4.09 -29.21
N GLY A 82 -1.88 3.91 -28.51
CA GLY A 82 -1.90 3.66 -27.06
C GLY A 82 -3.04 4.36 -26.31
N GLY A 83 -3.11 4.06 -25.01
CA GLY A 83 -3.95 4.70 -24.02
C GLY A 83 -3.25 5.86 -23.33
N PHE A 84 -3.97 6.94 -23.08
CA PHE A 84 -3.53 8.11 -22.32
C PHE A 84 -4.48 8.27 -21.15
N LEU A 85 -3.94 8.52 -19.97
CA LEU A 85 -4.70 8.78 -18.75
C LEU A 85 -4.09 10.00 -18.07
N ALA A 86 -4.90 11.03 -17.85
CA ALA A 86 -4.45 12.29 -17.31
C ALA A 86 -5.39 12.73 -16.18
N TYR A 87 -4.85 13.22 -15.08
CA TYR A 87 -5.66 13.81 -14.01
C TYR A 87 -6.04 15.25 -14.37
N VAL A 88 -7.33 15.52 -14.49
CA VAL A 88 -7.89 16.83 -14.81
C VAL A 88 -8.50 17.40 -13.52
N GLY A 89 -7.66 18.10 -12.75
CA GLY A 89 -8.03 18.83 -11.56
C GLY A 89 -7.16 20.09 -11.46
N PRO A 90 -7.39 20.98 -10.46
CA PRO A 90 -6.84 22.33 -10.43
C PRO A 90 -5.30 22.42 -10.52
N ASP A 91 -4.58 21.34 -10.18
CA ASP A 91 -3.10 21.33 -10.18
C ASP A 91 -2.45 20.22 -11.03
N PHE A 92 -3.13 19.67 -12.06
CA PHE A 92 -2.62 18.57 -12.93
C PHE A 92 -1.50 17.69 -12.30
N ARG A 93 -1.88 16.67 -11.51
CA ARG A 93 -0.91 16.01 -10.59
C ARG A 93 -0.16 14.82 -11.17
N TRP A 94 -0.72 14.20 -12.21
CA TRP A 94 -0.08 13.07 -12.88
C TRP A 94 -0.66 12.80 -14.26
N PHE A 95 0.19 12.19 -15.08
CA PHE A 95 -0.08 11.74 -16.42
C PHE A 95 0.45 10.32 -16.57
N GLN A 96 -0.26 9.48 -17.29
CA GLN A 96 0.17 8.15 -17.66
C GLN A 96 -0.26 7.84 -19.09
N TRP A 97 0.71 7.59 -19.95
CA TRP A 97 0.51 6.98 -21.24
C TRP A 97 0.91 5.50 -21.16
N THR A 98 0.16 4.65 -21.84
CA THR A 98 0.38 3.21 -21.98
C THR A 98 0.33 2.86 -23.46
N GLY A 99 1.45 2.45 -24.03
CA GLY A 99 1.55 2.03 -25.43
C GLY A 99 0.86 0.70 -25.68
N GLN A 100 0.50 0.44 -26.95
CA GLN A 100 0.03 -0.88 -27.37
C GLN A 100 1.20 -1.91 -27.36
N PRO A 101 0.91 -3.22 -27.28
CA PRO A 101 1.92 -4.25 -27.46
C PRO A 101 2.66 -4.06 -28.80
N GLY A 102 4.00 -4.06 -28.76
CA GLY A 102 4.85 -3.90 -29.95
C GLY A 102 5.47 -2.51 -30.15
N HIS A 103 5.06 -1.50 -29.37
CA HIS A 103 5.71 -0.19 -29.39
C HIS A 103 6.98 -0.18 -28.51
N VAL A 104 7.97 0.61 -28.92
CA VAL A 104 9.27 0.80 -28.21
C VAL A 104 9.06 1.29 -26.77
N PHE A 105 8.00 2.05 -26.53
CA PHE A 105 7.57 2.47 -25.21
C PHE A 105 6.25 1.75 -24.86
N SER A 106 6.20 1.15 -23.67
CA SER A 106 5.01 0.49 -23.14
C SER A 106 4.29 1.38 -22.14
N GLN A 107 5.02 2.26 -21.45
CA GLN A 107 4.45 3.17 -20.47
C GLN A 107 5.30 4.44 -20.35
N ALA A 108 4.64 5.58 -20.17
CA ALA A 108 5.26 6.82 -19.77
C ALA A 108 4.39 7.41 -18.68
N SER A 109 4.95 7.74 -17.52
CA SER A 109 4.19 8.33 -16.43
C SER A 109 4.92 9.51 -15.85
N TRP A 110 4.22 10.61 -15.64
CA TRP A 110 4.73 11.80 -15.00
C TRP A 110 3.90 12.06 -13.75
N SER A 111 4.56 12.37 -12.65
CA SER A 111 3.93 12.60 -11.34
C SER A 111 4.79 13.55 -10.52
N SER A 112 4.38 13.83 -9.28
CA SER A 112 5.23 14.54 -8.30
C SER A 112 6.57 13.86 -8.04
N GLN A 113 6.70 12.56 -8.35
CA GLN A 113 7.96 11.81 -8.28
C GLN A 113 8.80 11.91 -9.57
N GLY A 114 8.41 12.75 -10.52
CA GLY A 114 9.10 12.96 -11.81
C GLY A 114 8.63 12.04 -12.94
N LEU A 115 9.33 12.09 -14.07
CA LEU A 115 9.04 11.30 -15.27
C LEU A 115 9.62 9.87 -15.14
N ARG A 116 8.79 8.87 -15.41
CA ARG A 116 9.17 7.47 -15.54
C ARG A 116 8.76 6.96 -16.91
N LEU A 117 9.69 6.35 -17.63
CA LEU A 117 9.45 5.74 -18.94
C LEU A 117 9.75 4.26 -18.84
N GLU A 118 8.90 3.42 -19.40
CA GLU A 118 9.13 1.99 -19.55
C GLU A 118 8.86 1.60 -20.99
N GLY A 119 9.68 0.69 -21.49
CA GLY A 119 9.59 0.27 -22.87
C GLY A 119 10.09 -1.13 -23.09
N GLN A 120 9.66 -1.68 -24.22
CA GLN A 120 10.12 -2.95 -24.73
C GLN A 120 10.39 -2.81 -26.22
N TRP A 121 11.54 -3.28 -26.66
CA TRP A 121 11.86 -3.30 -28.08
C TRP A 121 12.53 -4.62 -28.43
N ALA A 122 11.85 -5.39 -29.28
CA ALA A 122 12.22 -6.76 -29.59
C ALA A 122 12.42 -7.61 -28.31
N ARG A 123 13.66 -7.95 -27.99
CA ARG A 123 14.01 -8.74 -26.79
C ARG A 123 14.43 -7.89 -25.60
N TRP A 124 14.58 -6.58 -25.80
CA TRP A 124 15.00 -5.65 -24.76
C TRP A 124 13.80 -5.08 -24.02
N SER A 125 14.00 -4.80 -22.74
CA SER A 125 13.08 -4.07 -21.87
C SER A 125 13.90 -3.06 -21.09
N TYR A 126 13.36 -1.87 -20.86
CA TYR A 126 14.08 -0.84 -20.12
C TYR A 126 13.10 0.01 -19.32
N GLY A 127 13.61 0.59 -18.25
CA GLY A 127 12.92 1.57 -17.43
C GLY A 127 13.85 2.73 -17.14
N LEU A 128 13.34 3.94 -17.31
CA LEU A 128 13.96 5.19 -16.94
C LEU A 128 13.16 5.78 -15.80
N ALA A 129 13.85 6.24 -14.76
CA ALA A 129 13.31 7.02 -13.67
C ALA A 129 13.99 8.40 -13.68
N PRO A 130 13.55 9.37 -12.86
CA PRO A 130 14.19 10.69 -12.83
C PRO A 130 15.68 10.66 -12.49
N GLN A 131 16.12 9.57 -11.86
CA GLN A 131 17.50 9.35 -11.41
C GLN A 131 18.35 8.63 -12.48
N GLY A 132 17.80 8.43 -13.69
CA GLY A 132 18.44 7.72 -14.80
C GLY A 132 17.84 6.35 -15.06
N LEU A 133 18.63 5.45 -15.63
CA LEU A 133 18.23 4.07 -15.91
C LEU A 133 17.85 3.35 -14.61
N SER A 134 16.63 2.82 -14.51
CA SER A 134 16.11 2.10 -13.35
C SER A 134 16.16 0.59 -13.55
N TYR A 135 15.92 0.13 -14.78
CA TYR A 135 16.17 -1.26 -15.16
C TYR A 135 16.49 -1.38 -16.65
N LEU A 136 17.24 -2.41 -16.99
CA LEU A 136 17.49 -2.86 -18.36
C LEU A 136 17.38 -4.39 -18.36
N GLY A 137 16.71 -4.97 -19.32
CA GLY A 137 16.53 -6.41 -19.42
C GLY A 137 16.58 -6.85 -20.86
N TRP A 138 17.04 -8.07 -21.06
CA TRP A 138 17.04 -8.74 -22.34
C TRP A 138 16.55 -10.17 -22.17
N GLN A 139 15.66 -10.63 -23.05
CA GLN A 139 15.08 -11.97 -22.99
C GLN A 139 15.18 -12.67 -24.35
N GLY A 140 16.08 -13.64 -24.44
CA GLY A 140 16.18 -14.61 -25.52
C GLY A 140 15.45 -15.91 -25.22
N LEU A 141 15.58 -16.89 -26.12
CA LEU A 141 14.95 -18.21 -26.00
C LEU A 141 15.51 -19.04 -24.84
N GLN A 142 16.83 -18.96 -24.63
CA GLN A 142 17.54 -19.73 -23.60
C GLN A 142 18.35 -18.82 -22.68
N THR A 143 18.37 -17.53 -22.92
CA THR A 143 19.25 -16.58 -22.26
C THR A 143 18.44 -15.38 -21.80
N GLN A 144 18.72 -14.88 -20.61
CA GLN A 144 18.05 -13.72 -20.04
C GLN A 144 19.07 -12.88 -19.29
N ALA A 145 19.12 -11.59 -19.57
CA ALA A 145 19.94 -10.64 -18.82
C ALA A 145 19.02 -9.60 -18.18
N ARG A 146 19.35 -9.14 -16.98
CA ARG A 146 18.61 -8.09 -16.28
C ARG A 146 19.56 -7.30 -15.40
N MET A 147 19.53 -5.99 -15.53
CA MET A 147 20.16 -5.03 -14.64
C MET A 147 19.07 -4.18 -14.00
N ARG A 148 19.18 -3.99 -12.68
CA ARG A 148 18.34 -3.11 -11.89
C ARG A 148 19.23 -2.11 -11.18
N LEU A 149 18.78 -0.87 -11.19
CA LEU A 149 19.48 0.28 -10.64
C LEU A 149 18.50 1.03 -9.75
N ALA A 150 18.92 1.24 -8.52
CA ALA A 150 18.24 2.06 -7.54
C ALA A 150 19.29 2.98 -6.87
N PRO A 151 18.87 4.06 -6.20
CA PRO A 151 19.81 4.93 -5.49
C PRO A 151 20.65 4.14 -4.50
N GLY A 152 21.96 4.13 -4.71
CA GLY A 152 22.91 3.36 -3.91
C GLY A 152 22.78 1.85 -4.05
N ARG A 153 22.05 1.27 -5.01
CA ARG A 153 21.98 -0.19 -5.12
C ARG A 153 21.87 -0.64 -6.56
N TRP A 154 22.63 -1.66 -6.93
CA TRP A 154 22.53 -2.29 -8.22
C TRP A 154 22.42 -3.81 -8.08
N GLU A 155 21.73 -4.43 -9.02
CA GLU A 155 21.60 -5.88 -9.14
C GLU A 155 21.66 -6.24 -10.63
N SER A 156 22.56 -7.14 -11.01
CA SER A 156 22.64 -7.71 -12.36
C SER A 156 22.38 -9.21 -12.29
N MET A 157 21.66 -9.74 -13.27
CA MET A 157 21.32 -11.15 -13.41
C MET A 157 21.56 -11.57 -14.85
N LEU A 158 22.27 -12.67 -15.04
CA LEU A 158 22.45 -13.34 -16.30
C LEU A 158 22.03 -14.80 -16.15
N ARG A 159 21.05 -15.24 -16.90
CA ARG A 159 20.63 -16.64 -17.00
C ARG A 159 20.98 -17.16 -18.37
N VAL A 160 21.70 -18.27 -18.44
CA VAL A 160 22.05 -18.99 -19.67
C VAL A 160 21.64 -20.44 -19.47
N TYR A 161 20.55 -20.83 -20.12
CA TYR A 161 19.94 -22.14 -20.06
C TYR A 161 19.61 -22.56 -18.62
N ARG A 162 20.52 -23.31 -18.00
CA ARG A 162 20.43 -23.82 -16.63
C ARG A 162 21.32 -23.09 -15.64
N ALA A 163 22.23 -22.25 -16.11
CA ALA A 163 23.08 -21.41 -15.28
C ALA A 163 22.39 -20.07 -15.02
N GLN A 164 22.47 -19.56 -13.79
CA GLN A 164 22.02 -18.26 -13.37
C GLN A 164 23.12 -17.61 -12.56
N PHE A 165 23.54 -16.43 -12.97
CA PHE A 165 24.52 -15.61 -12.30
C PHE A 165 23.82 -14.33 -11.82
N ILE A 166 24.00 -13.97 -10.56
CA ILE A 166 23.47 -12.75 -9.97
C ILE A 166 24.61 -12.02 -9.28
N LEU A 167 24.74 -10.73 -9.56
CA LEU A 167 25.66 -9.80 -8.95
C LEU A 167 24.86 -8.70 -8.27
N SER A 168 25.28 -8.24 -7.10
CA SER A 168 24.66 -7.07 -6.47
C SER A 168 25.65 -6.23 -5.68
N GLY A 169 25.34 -4.95 -5.48
CA GLY A 169 26.24 -3.99 -4.85
C GLY A 169 25.55 -2.73 -4.32
N ASN A 170 26.26 -2.01 -3.44
CA ASN A 170 25.90 -0.71 -2.87
C ASN A 170 27.16 0.02 -2.34
N PRO A 171 27.65 1.09 -2.99
CA PRO A 171 27.72 1.32 -4.44
C PRO A 171 28.75 0.39 -5.12
N SER A 172 29.66 -0.21 -4.35
CA SER A 172 30.59 -1.24 -4.81
C SER A 172 29.94 -2.61 -4.85
N TRP A 173 30.54 -3.54 -5.59
CA TRP A 173 30.16 -4.95 -5.58
C TRP A 173 30.16 -5.51 -4.15
N SER A 174 29.04 -6.13 -3.74
CA SER A 174 28.86 -6.71 -2.41
C SER A 174 28.53 -8.20 -2.43
N SER A 175 28.01 -8.75 -3.52
CA SER A 175 27.71 -10.18 -3.59
C SER A 175 27.68 -10.75 -5.00
N SER A 176 28.07 -12.01 -5.13
CA SER A 176 27.89 -12.83 -6.33
C SER A 176 27.17 -14.12 -6.01
N ARG A 177 26.38 -14.61 -6.94
CA ARG A 177 25.72 -15.92 -6.85
C ARG A 177 25.71 -16.58 -8.21
N LEU A 178 26.30 -17.76 -8.31
CA LEU A 178 26.28 -18.61 -9.50
C LEU A 178 25.52 -19.89 -9.19
N ARG A 179 24.38 -20.11 -9.84
CA ARG A 179 23.50 -21.26 -9.64
C ARG A 179 23.34 -22.05 -10.92
N PHE A 180 23.54 -23.35 -10.85
CA PHE A 180 23.20 -24.32 -11.90
C PHE A 180 21.96 -25.09 -11.47
N GLU A 181 20.91 -25.11 -12.27
CA GLU A 181 19.66 -25.80 -11.94
C GLU A 181 19.18 -26.72 -13.08
N HIS A 182 18.85 -27.97 -12.75
CA HIS A 182 18.25 -28.93 -13.66
C HIS A 182 17.29 -29.90 -12.97
N ARG A 183 16.01 -29.92 -13.38
CA ARG A 183 15.02 -30.91 -12.90
C ARG A 183 14.96 -30.99 -11.37
N GLY A 184 14.92 -29.85 -10.69
CA GLY A 184 14.90 -29.76 -9.22
C GLY A 184 16.24 -30.04 -8.53
N ARG A 185 17.30 -30.39 -9.28
CA ARG A 185 18.68 -30.43 -8.79
C ARG A 185 19.29 -29.04 -8.95
N TYR A 186 20.00 -28.55 -7.95
CA TYR A 186 20.79 -27.35 -8.10
C TYR A 186 22.08 -27.38 -7.30
N VAL A 187 23.06 -26.64 -7.78
CA VAL A 187 24.27 -26.25 -7.04
C VAL A 187 24.41 -24.74 -7.18
N GLU A 188 24.64 -24.06 -6.08
CA GLU A 188 24.77 -22.62 -5.99
C GLU A 188 26.07 -22.26 -5.27
N PHE A 189 26.89 -21.44 -5.89
CA PHE A 189 28.06 -20.82 -5.30
C PHE A 189 27.69 -19.38 -4.99
N SER A 190 27.94 -18.95 -3.76
CA SER A 190 27.65 -17.59 -3.34
C SER A 190 28.86 -16.98 -2.65
N GLU A 191 29.04 -15.70 -2.92
CA GLU A 191 30.09 -14.85 -2.41
C GLU A 191 29.42 -13.58 -1.86
N MET A 192 29.76 -13.19 -0.64
CA MET A 192 29.29 -11.96 -0.03
C MET A 192 30.45 -11.23 0.63
N HIS A 193 30.61 -9.96 0.29
CA HIS A 193 31.63 -9.07 0.82
C HIS A 193 30.99 -8.26 1.94
N SER A 194 31.51 -8.39 3.15
CA SER A 194 31.06 -7.60 4.29
C SER A 194 32.24 -6.90 4.96
N LYS A 195 31.95 -5.98 5.88
CA LYS A 195 32.98 -5.40 6.77
C LYS A 195 33.72 -6.44 7.60
N ARG A 196 33.15 -7.65 7.76
CA ARG A 196 33.74 -8.78 8.49
C ARG A 196 34.54 -9.73 7.58
N GLY A 197 34.72 -9.39 6.30
CA GLY A 197 35.48 -10.16 5.33
C GLY A 197 34.61 -10.84 4.27
N LEU A 198 35.22 -11.80 3.57
CA LEU A 198 34.61 -12.56 2.49
C LEU A 198 33.83 -13.76 3.03
N HIS A 199 32.61 -13.96 2.54
CA HIS A 199 31.77 -15.11 2.88
C HIS A 199 31.54 -15.91 1.62
N LEU A 200 32.13 -17.10 1.57
CA LEU A 200 31.97 -18.05 0.49
C LEU A 200 31.07 -19.18 0.96
N GLN A 201 30.06 -19.53 0.18
CA GLN A 201 29.16 -20.61 0.53
C GLN A 201 28.70 -21.34 -0.72
N THR A 202 28.84 -22.65 -0.71
CA THR A 202 28.33 -23.56 -1.74
C THR A 202 27.12 -24.29 -1.20
N LEU A 203 25.97 -24.07 -1.81
CA LEU A 203 24.70 -24.72 -1.49
C LEU A 203 24.34 -25.71 -2.60
N GLY A 204 23.58 -26.74 -2.26
CA GLY A 204 23.02 -27.59 -3.30
C GLY A 204 21.88 -28.45 -2.82
N ARG A 205 21.10 -28.90 -3.79
CA ARG A 205 20.06 -29.91 -3.61
C ARG A 205 20.13 -30.91 -4.76
N LEU A 206 20.21 -32.18 -4.43
CA LEU A 206 20.30 -33.27 -5.37
C LEU A 206 19.17 -34.26 -5.06
N PRO A 207 17.96 -34.12 -5.66
CA PRO A 207 16.95 -35.16 -5.62
C PRO A 207 17.25 -36.31 -6.60
N TRP A 208 17.02 -37.54 -6.15
CA TRP A 208 16.98 -38.74 -6.98
C TRP A 208 15.92 -39.72 -6.45
N ARG A 209 14.93 -40.05 -7.28
CA ARG A 209 13.81 -40.95 -6.92
C ARG A 209 13.13 -40.48 -5.61
N GLU A 210 13.19 -41.32 -4.58
CA GLU A 210 12.62 -41.12 -3.25
C GLU A 210 13.61 -40.44 -2.29
N HIS A 211 14.77 -40.01 -2.77
CA HIS A 211 15.83 -39.42 -1.96
C HIS A 211 16.13 -37.98 -2.36
N SER A 212 16.61 -37.19 -1.40
CA SER A 212 17.20 -35.89 -1.67
C SER A 212 18.32 -35.58 -0.70
N LEU A 213 19.46 -35.17 -1.24
CA LEU A 213 20.57 -34.59 -0.49
C LEU A 213 20.49 -33.08 -0.61
N SER A 214 20.62 -32.37 0.50
CA SER A 214 20.78 -30.92 0.56
C SER A 214 22.04 -30.60 1.34
N PHE A 215 22.79 -29.59 0.94
CA PHE A 215 24.03 -29.24 1.63
C PHE A 215 24.33 -27.75 1.57
N SER A 216 25.17 -27.32 2.50
CA SER A 216 25.82 -26.03 2.58
C SER A 216 27.26 -26.28 3.01
N VAL A 217 28.23 -25.83 2.22
CA VAL A 217 29.65 -25.90 2.56
C VAL A 217 30.19 -24.49 2.57
N ALA A 218 30.79 -24.08 3.69
CA ALA A 218 31.36 -22.76 3.86
C ALA A 218 32.66 -22.87 4.69
N PRO A 219 33.67 -22.01 4.46
CA PRO A 219 34.87 -22.02 5.27
C PRO A 219 34.57 -21.50 6.68
N ALA A 220 35.32 -21.95 7.68
CA ALA A 220 35.23 -21.41 9.03
C ALA A 220 35.41 -19.88 8.99
N PRO A 221 34.61 -19.10 9.76
CA PRO A 221 33.70 -19.52 10.81
C PRO A 221 32.29 -19.98 10.35
N TRP A 222 31.97 -20.03 9.07
CA TRP A 222 30.58 -20.20 8.62
C TRP A 222 30.09 -21.65 8.76
N PRO A 223 28.79 -21.87 9.08
CA PRO A 223 28.26 -23.22 9.28
C PRO A 223 28.17 -23.98 7.96
N SER A 224 28.83 -25.14 7.92
CA SER A 224 28.57 -26.18 6.94
C SER A 224 27.56 -27.18 7.50
N TRP A 225 26.71 -27.70 6.61
CA TRP A 225 25.77 -28.74 6.94
C TRP A 225 25.45 -29.61 5.73
N ILE A 226 25.06 -30.84 5.99
CA ILE A 226 24.57 -31.79 4.98
C ILE A 226 23.30 -32.43 5.55
N ALA A 227 22.25 -32.49 4.76
CA ALA A 227 20.99 -33.13 5.10
C ALA A 227 20.58 -34.11 4.00
N TYR A 228 20.40 -35.36 4.36
CA TYR A 228 19.84 -36.40 3.53
C TYR A 228 18.40 -36.67 3.96
N HIS A 229 17.51 -36.75 2.99
CA HIS A 229 16.11 -37.08 3.19
C HIS A 229 15.71 -38.23 2.27
N TYR A 230 15.02 -39.22 2.83
CA TYR A 230 14.37 -40.32 2.12
C TYR A 230 12.87 -40.22 2.32
N ARG A 231 12.10 -40.41 1.25
CA ARG A 231 10.64 -40.35 1.20
C ARG A 231 10.12 -41.60 0.50
N GLY A 232 10.06 -42.69 1.24
CA GLY A 232 9.64 -43.99 0.76
C GLY A 232 8.15 -44.09 0.46
N ARG A 233 7.78 -45.08 -0.35
CA ARG A 233 6.38 -45.51 -0.51
C ARG A 233 5.86 -46.06 0.82
N LYS A 234 4.60 -45.75 1.15
CA LYS A 234 3.89 -46.11 2.41
C LYS A 234 4.19 -45.23 3.64
N GLY A 235 4.76 -44.03 3.47
CA GLY A 235 4.91 -43.06 4.56
C GLY A 235 6.13 -43.27 5.46
N LEU A 236 7.03 -44.19 5.09
CA LEU A 236 8.35 -44.32 5.67
C LEU A 236 9.23 -43.21 5.10
N SER A 237 9.62 -42.26 5.92
CA SER A 237 10.60 -41.24 5.56
C SER A 237 11.79 -41.32 6.51
N GLY A 238 12.96 -40.88 6.07
CA GLY A 238 14.19 -40.86 6.85
C GLY A 238 14.89 -39.53 6.67
N HIS A 239 15.48 -39.01 7.74
CA HIS A 239 16.20 -37.75 7.73
C HIS A 239 17.52 -37.93 8.47
N MET A 240 18.63 -37.63 7.81
CA MET A 240 19.96 -37.55 8.41
C MET A 240 20.50 -36.16 8.17
N GLN A 241 20.99 -35.50 9.21
CA GLN A 241 21.62 -34.19 9.11
C GLN A 241 22.94 -34.20 9.87
N TRP A 242 23.91 -33.44 9.37
CA TRP A 242 25.18 -33.16 10.03
C TRP A 242 25.50 -31.67 9.91
N SER A 243 26.16 -31.09 10.90
CA SER A 243 26.69 -29.73 10.88
C SER A 243 28.00 -29.62 11.68
N ASP A 244 28.90 -28.76 11.21
CA ASP A 244 30.18 -28.44 11.86
C ASP A 244 30.06 -27.49 13.07
N ARG A 245 28.89 -26.86 13.27
CA ARG A 245 28.67 -25.81 14.26
C ARG A 245 27.82 -26.30 15.42
N ALA A 246 28.33 -26.07 16.64
CA ALA A 246 27.70 -26.51 17.88
C ALA A 246 26.31 -25.89 18.12
N MET A 247 26.07 -24.65 17.66
CA MET A 247 24.76 -23.99 17.77
C MET A 247 23.67 -24.65 16.92
N PHE A 248 24.04 -25.51 15.96
CA PHE A 248 23.13 -26.37 15.23
C PHE A 248 23.19 -27.80 15.79
N ARG A 249 22.22 -28.67 15.43
CA ARG A 249 22.37 -30.11 15.68
C ARG A 249 23.59 -30.61 14.90
N ARG A 250 24.64 -31.02 15.62
CA ARG A 250 25.91 -31.52 15.08
C ARG A 250 25.68 -32.74 14.19
N TRP A 251 24.80 -33.63 14.62
CA TRP A 251 24.15 -34.59 13.72
C TRP A 251 22.78 -35.00 14.27
N SER A 252 21.93 -35.52 13.39
CA SER A 252 20.67 -36.17 13.77
C SER A 252 20.26 -37.18 12.71
N ILE A 253 19.72 -38.32 13.13
CA ILE A 253 19.11 -39.34 12.29
C ILE A 253 17.72 -39.62 12.85
N GLY A 254 16.68 -39.58 12.03
CA GLY A 254 15.34 -39.88 12.49
C GLY A 254 14.38 -40.21 11.37
N LEU A 255 13.23 -40.74 11.76
CA LEU A 255 12.11 -41.09 10.90
C LEU A 255 10.97 -40.09 11.14
N PRO A 256 10.69 -39.18 10.19
CA PRO A 256 9.45 -38.44 10.21
C PRO A 256 8.26 -39.39 10.01
N LEU A 257 7.26 -39.25 10.86
CA LEU A 257 5.98 -39.94 10.79
C LEU A 257 5.00 -39.00 10.06
N GLU A 258 5.10 -38.93 8.72
CA GLU A 258 4.37 -37.96 7.88
C GLU A 258 2.85 -37.95 8.16
N ARG A 259 2.25 -39.11 8.46
CA ARG A 259 0.81 -39.23 8.75
C ARG A 259 0.37 -38.69 10.12
N HIS A 260 1.31 -38.46 11.04
CA HIS A 260 1.00 -38.14 12.44
C HIS A 260 1.72 -36.91 12.99
N GLN A 261 2.38 -36.13 12.13
CA GLN A 261 3.22 -34.99 12.56
C GLN A 261 4.21 -35.41 13.67
N GLY A 262 4.77 -36.61 13.52
CA GLY A 262 5.70 -37.18 14.48
C GLY A 262 7.11 -37.24 13.92
N TRP A 263 8.08 -37.38 14.81
CA TRP A 263 9.48 -37.60 14.48
C TRP A 263 10.09 -38.45 15.59
N VAL A 264 10.80 -39.52 15.23
CA VAL A 264 11.59 -40.30 16.19
C VAL A 264 13.02 -40.32 15.69
N GLY A 265 13.98 -39.97 16.55
CA GLY A 265 15.36 -39.97 16.12
C GLY A 265 16.36 -39.83 17.23
N VAL A 266 17.61 -39.94 16.84
CA VAL A 266 18.80 -39.77 17.67
C VAL A 266 19.65 -38.65 17.10
N GLY A 267 20.36 -37.92 17.94
CA GLY A 267 21.21 -36.84 17.48
C GLY A 267 22.20 -36.39 18.52
N GLN A 268 23.01 -35.41 18.16
CA GLN A 268 23.96 -34.76 19.04
C GLN A 268 23.91 -33.25 18.84
N ASN A 269 23.87 -32.50 19.93
CA ASN A 269 23.99 -31.04 19.95
C ASN A 269 25.04 -30.63 21.02
N VAL A 270 25.15 -29.34 21.35
CA VAL A 270 26.09 -28.85 22.39
C VAL A 270 25.97 -29.61 23.69
N ALA A 271 24.75 -29.95 24.08
CA ALA A 271 24.46 -30.59 25.35
C ALA A 271 24.58 -32.12 25.32
N GLY A 272 25.08 -32.68 24.20
CA GLY A 272 25.45 -34.09 24.08
C GLY A 272 24.52 -34.93 23.20
N PRO A 273 24.78 -36.25 23.12
CA PRO A 273 23.93 -37.19 22.40
C PRO A 273 22.57 -37.31 23.08
N HIS A 274 21.50 -37.36 22.28
CA HIS A 274 20.14 -37.45 22.74
C HIS A 274 19.29 -38.35 21.84
N VAL A 275 18.28 -38.95 22.44
CA VAL A 275 17.12 -39.54 21.75
C VAL A 275 15.99 -38.54 21.85
N GLU A 276 15.26 -38.31 20.77
CA GLU A 276 14.09 -37.44 20.82
C GLU A 276 12.92 -38.09 20.07
N ILE A 277 11.73 -37.88 20.63
CA ILE A 277 10.46 -38.34 20.12
C ILE A 277 9.55 -37.12 20.12
N ARG A 278 9.15 -36.68 18.93
CA ARG A 278 8.12 -35.68 18.73
C ARG A 278 6.86 -36.36 18.23
N TRP A 279 5.73 -36.06 18.83
CA TRP A 279 4.43 -36.55 18.41
C TRP A 279 3.36 -35.54 18.80
N LYS A 280 2.65 -34.96 17.83
CA LYS A 280 1.42 -34.14 18.05
C LYS A 280 1.60 -33.10 19.18
N GLY A 281 2.65 -32.29 19.10
CA GLY A 281 2.93 -31.24 20.09
C GLY A 281 3.63 -31.74 21.36
N VAL A 282 3.83 -33.03 21.57
CA VAL A 282 4.70 -33.55 22.64
C VAL A 282 6.09 -33.80 22.07
N GLU A 283 7.13 -33.34 22.75
CA GLU A 283 8.54 -33.57 22.44
C GLU A 283 9.21 -34.12 23.70
N ALA A 284 9.52 -35.41 23.71
CA ALA A 284 10.35 -36.03 24.72
C ALA A 284 11.78 -36.10 24.20
N THR A 285 12.73 -35.55 24.95
CA THR A 285 14.16 -35.67 24.68
C THR A 285 14.84 -36.33 25.87
N TYR A 286 15.58 -37.41 25.62
CA TYR A 286 16.35 -38.13 26.63
C TYR A 286 17.85 -37.99 26.35
N ARG A 287 18.60 -37.68 27.39
CA ARG A 287 20.07 -37.66 27.44
C ARG A 287 20.51 -38.50 28.62
N ARG A 288 21.75 -38.97 28.61
CA ARG A 288 22.32 -39.68 29.76
C ARG A 288 22.27 -38.77 30.99
N GLY A 289 21.45 -39.13 31.98
CA GLY A 289 21.26 -38.37 33.23
C GLY A 289 20.25 -37.22 33.17
N GLN A 290 19.60 -36.95 32.03
CA GLN A 290 18.62 -35.87 31.91
C GLN A 290 17.50 -36.24 30.91
N GLY A 291 16.26 -36.28 31.39
CA GLY A 291 15.07 -36.32 30.53
C GLY A 291 14.39 -34.96 30.51
N SER A 292 14.00 -34.49 29.32
CA SER A 292 13.14 -33.32 29.18
C SER A 292 11.89 -33.69 28.40
N LEU A 293 10.73 -33.47 28.99
CA LEU A 293 9.44 -33.57 28.31
C LEU A 293 8.96 -32.15 28.05
N ARG A 294 8.79 -31.80 26.78
CA ARG A 294 8.26 -30.52 26.34
C ARG A 294 6.91 -30.76 25.68
N ILE A 295 5.88 -30.18 26.25
CA ILE A 295 4.53 -30.22 25.67
C ILE A 295 4.28 -28.85 25.06
N HIS A 296 4.38 -28.78 23.74
CA HIS A 296 3.93 -27.64 22.94
C HIS A 296 2.40 -27.61 22.94
N HIS A 297 1.85 -26.99 23.97
CA HIS A 297 0.46 -26.62 23.98
C HIS A 297 0.31 -25.23 23.35
N THR A 298 -0.18 -25.17 22.12
CA THR A 298 -0.58 -23.89 21.53
C THR A 298 -1.91 -23.50 22.15
N TRP A 299 -1.89 -22.70 23.21
CA TRP A 299 -3.08 -21.97 23.61
C TRP A 299 -3.29 -20.82 22.65
N THR A 300 -4.11 -21.07 21.63
CA THR A 300 -4.87 -19.99 21.04
C THR A 300 -5.89 -19.55 22.08
N TRP A 301 -5.50 -18.56 22.90
CA TRP A 301 -6.49 -17.66 23.45
C TRP A 301 -7.14 -17.00 22.24
N ARG A 302 -8.27 -17.55 21.79
CA ARG A 302 -9.32 -16.63 21.38
C ARG A 302 -9.50 -15.78 22.63
N ARG A 303 -9.15 -14.50 22.55
CA ARG A 303 -9.90 -13.52 23.31
C ARG A 303 -11.36 -13.72 22.86
N THR A 304 -12.08 -14.65 23.48
CA THR A 304 -13.24 -14.19 24.23
C THR A 304 -12.63 -13.22 25.21
N SER A 305 -12.54 -11.97 24.77
CA SER A 305 -12.48 -10.85 25.68
C SER A 305 -13.43 -11.23 26.82
N PRO A 306 -13.09 -10.96 28.10
CA PRO A 306 -14.15 -10.91 29.09
C PRO A 306 -15.35 -10.21 28.43
N ARG A 307 -16.58 -10.61 28.73
CA ARG A 307 -17.65 -9.62 28.63
C ARG A 307 -17.31 -8.51 29.64
N THR A 308 -16.22 -7.76 29.43
CA THR A 308 -16.32 -6.32 29.47
C THR A 308 -17.61 -6.06 28.73
N PHE A 309 -18.59 -5.55 29.46
CA PHE A 309 -19.47 -4.57 28.88
C PHE A 309 -18.53 -3.65 28.09
N ILE A 310 -18.36 -3.95 26.81
CA ILE A 310 -17.86 -3.00 25.85
C ILE A 310 -19.07 -2.08 25.83
N GLU A 311 -19.03 -1.03 26.66
CA GLU A 311 -19.62 0.22 26.22
C GLU A 311 -19.11 0.37 24.80
N THR A 312 -20.00 0.08 23.85
CA THR A 312 -19.77 0.24 22.43
C THR A 312 -18.97 1.53 22.32
N PRO A 313 -17.72 1.52 21.83
CA PRO A 313 -16.93 2.74 21.77
C PRO A 313 -17.80 3.71 21.00
N SER A 314 -18.35 4.68 21.73
CA SER A 314 -19.36 5.52 21.15
C SER A 314 -18.72 6.19 19.94
N ALA A 315 -19.41 6.14 18.80
CA ALA A 315 -18.80 6.53 17.53
C ALA A 315 -18.17 7.93 17.70
N PRO A 316 -17.01 8.21 17.09
CA PRO A 316 -16.37 9.50 17.29
C PRO A 316 -17.35 10.62 16.93
N PRO A 317 -17.47 11.67 17.76
CA PRO A 317 -18.38 12.76 17.50
C PRO A 317 -18.03 13.40 16.15
N GLN A 318 -19.05 13.76 15.39
CA GLN A 318 -18.86 14.42 14.10
C GLN A 318 -19.21 15.90 14.24
N LEU A 319 -18.20 16.75 14.20
CA LEU A 319 -18.42 18.18 14.12
C LEU A 319 -18.61 18.56 12.65
N HIS A 320 -19.82 19.01 12.31
CA HIS A 320 -20.13 19.58 11.01
C HIS A 320 -20.10 21.10 11.10
N ILE A 321 -19.10 21.71 10.50
CA ILE A 321 -18.96 23.16 10.41
C ILE A 321 -19.67 23.67 9.17
N LEU A 322 -20.60 24.59 9.38
CA LEU A 322 -21.37 25.28 8.35
C LEU A 322 -20.82 26.70 8.22
N THR A 323 -20.02 26.96 7.20
CA THR A 323 -19.45 28.29 6.98
C THR A 323 -20.34 29.13 6.07
N HIS A 324 -20.73 30.31 6.53
CA HIS A 324 -21.46 31.34 5.78
C HIS A 324 -20.51 32.50 5.43
N GLY A 325 -20.58 33.02 4.20
CA GLY A 325 -19.74 34.15 3.72
C GLY A 325 -18.69 33.77 2.66
N GLU A 326 -17.67 34.62 2.47
CA GLU A 326 -16.60 34.42 1.48
C GLU A 326 -15.59 33.36 1.96
N VAL A 327 -15.85 32.08 1.66
CA VAL A 327 -15.00 30.96 2.08
C VAL A 327 -13.93 30.61 1.02
N ASP A 328 -13.34 31.62 0.37
CA ASP A 328 -12.36 31.45 -0.72
C ASP A 328 -10.90 31.59 -0.23
N HIS A 329 -10.58 30.99 0.93
CA HIS A 329 -9.25 31.02 1.54
C HIS A 329 -8.63 29.61 1.65
N PRO A 330 -7.29 29.43 1.48
CA PRO A 330 -6.64 28.12 1.51
C PRO A 330 -6.81 27.37 2.83
N VAL A 331 -6.50 27.99 3.98
CA VAL A 331 -6.72 27.43 5.33
C VAL A 331 -6.79 28.56 6.37
N LEU A 332 -7.87 28.65 7.17
CA LEU A 332 -7.95 29.52 8.34
C LEU A 332 -7.85 28.66 9.63
N PRO A 333 -6.75 28.74 10.39
CA PRO A 333 -6.61 28.00 11.63
C PRO A 333 -7.40 28.66 12.76
N LEU A 334 -8.34 27.92 13.33
CA LEU A 334 -9.03 28.24 14.57
C LEU A 334 -8.54 27.33 15.70
N HIS A 335 -8.75 27.77 16.94
CA HIS A 335 -8.41 26.98 18.11
C HIS A 335 -9.57 26.93 19.09
N VAL A 336 -9.82 25.73 19.63
CA VAL A 336 -10.79 25.48 20.69
C VAL A 336 -10.08 24.86 21.89
N LEU A 337 -10.58 25.15 23.08
CA LEU A 337 -10.09 24.61 24.34
C LEU A 337 -11.14 23.62 24.88
N ASP A 338 -10.70 22.47 25.37
CA ASP A 338 -11.59 21.57 26.12
C ASP A 338 -11.77 22.04 27.58
N SER A 339 -12.58 21.31 28.36
CA SER A 339 -12.79 21.58 29.79
C SER A 339 -11.53 21.43 30.64
N GLU A 340 -10.51 20.72 30.15
CA GLU A 340 -9.20 20.57 30.80
C GLU A 340 -8.18 21.63 30.34
N GLY A 341 -8.57 22.56 29.47
CA GLY A 341 -7.71 23.61 28.91
C GLY A 341 -6.77 23.16 27.79
N ARG A 342 -6.93 21.94 27.25
CA ARG A 342 -6.14 21.44 26.13
C ARG A 342 -6.58 22.11 24.83
N ARG A 343 -5.60 22.53 24.03
CA ARG A 343 -5.83 23.29 22.80
C ARG A 343 -5.87 22.38 21.58
N TYR A 344 -6.98 22.44 20.85
CA TYR A 344 -7.18 21.72 19.59
C TYR A 344 -7.22 22.69 18.41
N ALA A 345 -6.60 22.31 17.29
CA ALA A 345 -6.64 23.07 16.05
C ALA A 345 -7.84 22.63 15.18
N LEU A 346 -8.63 23.62 14.75
CA LEU A 346 -9.72 23.50 13.80
C LEU A 346 -9.35 24.26 12.54
N HIS A 347 -8.98 23.54 11.48
CA HIS A 347 -8.68 24.17 10.19
C HIS A 347 -9.97 24.39 9.41
N LEU A 348 -10.38 25.65 9.22
CA LEU A 348 -11.41 25.99 8.25
C LEU A 348 -10.79 25.98 6.86
N LEU A 349 -11.31 25.11 6.00
CA LEU A 349 -10.91 24.94 4.62
C LEU A 349 -11.86 25.73 3.70
N ARG A 350 -11.54 25.80 2.41
CA ARG A 350 -12.44 26.32 1.39
C ARG A 350 -13.71 25.45 1.29
N GLY A 351 -14.89 26.07 1.29
CA GLY A 351 -16.19 25.41 1.12
C GLY A 351 -17.15 25.52 2.32
N SER A 352 -18.46 25.47 2.03
CA SER A 352 -19.56 25.77 2.98
C SER A 352 -19.85 24.68 4.01
N HIS A 353 -19.49 23.42 3.72
CA HIS A 353 -19.76 22.26 4.56
C HIS A 353 -18.48 21.51 4.87
N GLN A 354 -18.10 21.41 6.15
CA GLN A 354 -16.84 20.80 6.55
C GLN A 354 -17.03 19.85 7.73
N TRP A 355 -16.51 18.64 7.58
CA TRP A 355 -16.60 17.60 8.60
C TRP A 355 -15.29 17.47 9.35
N LYS A 356 -15.34 17.48 10.68
CA LYS A 356 -14.21 17.29 11.58
C LYS A 356 -14.55 16.15 12.55
N SER A 357 -13.72 15.13 12.58
CA SER A 357 -13.92 13.93 13.43
C SER A 357 -12.72 13.65 14.35
N HIS A 358 -11.79 14.61 14.46
CA HIS A 358 -10.55 14.48 15.22
C HIS A 358 -10.64 15.05 16.63
N LEU A 359 -11.77 15.68 17.01
CA LEU A 359 -12.02 16.15 18.36
C LEU A 359 -12.65 15.01 19.20
N PRO A 360 -12.14 14.74 20.42
CA PRO A 360 -12.80 13.78 21.32
C PRO A 360 -14.17 14.30 21.80
N PRO A 361 -15.04 13.42 22.34
CA PRO A 361 -16.25 13.86 23.04
C PRO A 361 -15.90 14.76 24.22
N GLY A 362 -16.68 15.82 24.43
CA GLY A 362 -16.43 16.77 25.50
C GLY A 362 -16.99 18.16 25.21
N GLN A 363 -16.90 19.04 26.21
CA GLN A 363 -17.32 20.43 26.09
C GLN A 363 -16.12 21.30 25.69
N TYR A 364 -16.33 22.11 24.64
CA TYR A 364 -15.33 22.99 24.06
C TYR A 364 -15.74 24.44 24.19
N HIS A 365 -14.76 25.32 24.35
CA HIS A 365 -14.95 26.77 24.40
C HIS A 365 -13.89 27.50 23.59
N TRP A 366 -14.21 28.72 23.15
CA TRP A 366 -13.27 29.56 22.40
C TRP A 366 -12.35 30.33 23.34
N PRO A 367 -11.05 30.45 23.04
CA PRO A 367 -10.13 31.27 23.82
C PRO A 367 -10.54 32.75 23.74
N THR A 368 -10.62 33.42 24.89
CA THR A 368 -11.18 34.76 25.10
C THR A 368 -10.47 35.90 24.34
N ARG A 369 -9.36 35.64 23.63
CA ARG A 369 -8.50 36.68 23.03
C ARG A 369 -8.00 36.45 21.59
N VAL A 370 -8.50 35.48 20.82
CA VAL A 370 -8.00 35.29 19.43
C VAL A 370 -9.11 34.88 18.46
N THR A 371 -9.84 35.85 17.92
CA THR A 371 -10.71 35.73 16.73
C THR A 371 -10.13 36.53 15.55
N ARG A 372 -8.83 36.41 15.31
CA ARG A 372 -8.24 36.78 14.02
C ARG A 372 -7.43 35.60 13.49
N PRO A 373 -8.07 34.69 12.74
CA PRO A 373 -7.42 33.47 12.25
C PRO A 373 -6.37 33.73 11.14
N ALA A 374 -6.34 34.94 10.57
CA ALA A 374 -5.28 35.46 9.71
C ALA A 374 -5.42 36.99 9.60
N GLN A 375 -4.37 37.71 9.19
CA GLN A 375 -4.42 39.16 8.98
C GLN A 375 -5.42 39.47 7.83
N GLY A 376 -6.45 40.27 8.10
CA GLY A 376 -7.46 40.64 7.09
C GLY A 376 -8.73 39.77 7.05
N TRP A 377 -8.95 38.86 8.00
CA TRP A 377 -10.16 38.02 8.06
C TRP A 377 -10.79 38.05 9.45
N ILE A 378 -12.11 38.17 9.49
CA ILE A 378 -12.94 38.11 10.69
C ILE A 378 -13.76 36.82 10.64
N VAL A 379 -13.69 36.05 11.73
CA VAL A 379 -14.48 34.83 11.90
C VAL A 379 -15.33 34.98 13.15
N GLU A 380 -16.64 34.90 12.96
CA GLU A 380 -17.64 35.02 14.02
C GLU A 380 -18.28 33.66 14.28
N VAL A 381 -18.21 33.27 15.54
CA VAL A 381 -18.78 32.02 16.06
C VAL A 381 -19.98 32.37 16.94
N PRO A 382 -21.18 31.85 16.62
CA PRO A 382 -22.42 32.22 17.31
C PRO A 382 -22.52 31.62 18.72
N ALA A 383 -21.82 30.52 18.99
CA ALA A 383 -21.78 29.87 20.29
C ALA A 383 -20.40 30.02 20.94
N THR A 384 -20.35 30.54 22.16
CA THR A 384 -19.12 30.65 22.99
C THR A 384 -18.61 29.30 23.46
N THR A 385 -19.50 28.32 23.56
CA THR A 385 -19.22 26.93 23.96
C THR A 385 -20.07 25.95 23.15
N PHE A 386 -19.53 24.78 22.83
CA PHE A 386 -20.27 23.68 22.22
C PHE A 386 -19.88 22.34 22.81
N THR A 387 -20.81 21.37 22.80
CA THR A 387 -20.58 20.03 23.35
C THR A 387 -20.62 19.01 22.22
N LEU A 388 -19.59 18.16 22.17
CA LEU A 388 -19.52 17.03 21.26
C LEU A 388 -19.89 15.76 22.00
N GLU A 389 -21.07 15.23 21.69
CA GLU A 389 -21.52 13.93 22.21
C GLU A 389 -21.08 12.81 21.28
N ALA A 390 -20.62 11.73 21.88
CA ALA A 390 -20.12 10.60 21.14
C ALA A 390 -21.27 9.95 20.34
N GLY A 391 -21.06 9.75 19.05
CA GLY A 391 -22.02 9.18 18.11
C GLY A 391 -22.96 10.20 17.47
N GLU A 392 -22.94 11.43 17.95
CA GLU A 392 -23.81 12.50 17.45
C GLU A 392 -23.10 13.43 16.47
N ILE A 393 -23.91 14.08 15.65
CA ILE A 393 -23.46 15.14 14.74
C ILE A 393 -23.78 16.47 15.38
N TYR A 394 -22.76 17.25 15.70
CA TYR A 394 -22.93 18.62 16.15
C TYR A 394 -22.75 19.59 14.99
N HIS A 395 -23.76 20.43 14.74
CA HIS A 395 -23.75 21.43 13.68
C HIS A 395 -23.28 22.78 14.22
N LEU A 396 -22.14 23.27 13.75
CA LEU A 396 -21.56 24.53 14.16
C LEU A 396 -21.57 25.54 12.99
N PRO A 397 -22.50 26.50 12.99
CA PRO A 397 -22.46 27.60 12.04
C PRO A 397 -21.33 28.57 12.37
N ILE A 398 -20.60 29.04 11.36
CA ILE A 398 -19.51 30.01 11.48
C ILE A 398 -19.65 31.04 10.35
N LEU A 399 -19.60 32.33 10.68
CA LEU A 399 -19.59 33.40 9.69
C LEU A 399 -18.13 33.82 9.40
N VAL A 400 -17.75 33.85 8.12
CA VAL A 400 -16.40 34.25 7.67
C VAL A 400 -16.54 35.47 6.77
N ARG A 401 -15.88 36.57 7.13
CA ARG A 401 -15.86 37.81 6.34
C ARG A 401 -14.45 38.39 6.24
N LYS A 402 -14.17 39.08 5.14
CA LYS A 402 -12.92 39.81 4.96
C LYS A 402 -12.97 41.13 5.73
N ASP A 403 -11.87 41.48 6.42
CA ASP A 403 -11.71 42.76 7.11
C ASP A 403 -11.39 43.83 6.05
N GLU A 404 -12.42 44.36 5.39
CA GLU A 404 -12.29 45.47 4.46
C GLU A 404 -12.08 46.75 5.26
N ARG A 405 -10.82 47.15 5.42
CA ARG A 405 -10.53 48.51 5.90
C ARG A 405 -10.85 49.49 4.77
N PRO A 406 -11.60 50.57 5.03
CA PRO A 406 -11.78 51.62 4.05
C PRO A 406 -10.41 52.16 3.63
N VAL A 407 -10.09 52.03 2.35
CA VAL A 407 -8.95 52.72 1.74
C VAL A 407 -9.38 54.17 1.55
N TYR A 408 -8.93 55.05 2.44
CA TYR A 408 -9.07 56.48 2.21
C TYR A 408 -8.03 56.88 1.17
N TRP A 409 -8.48 57.27 -0.02
CA TRP A 409 -7.65 58.03 -0.93
C TRP A 409 -7.45 59.40 -0.31
N LEU A 410 -6.22 59.71 0.13
CA LEU A 410 -5.86 61.09 0.46
C LEU A 410 -5.78 61.86 -0.87
N PRO A 411 -6.63 62.88 -1.10
CA PRO A 411 -6.49 63.69 -2.30
C PRO A 411 -5.16 64.44 -2.25
N LEU A 412 -4.39 64.38 -3.34
CA LEU A 412 -3.09 65.03 -3.47
C LEU A 412 -3.18 66.56 -3.59
N SER A 413 -4.38 67.15 -3.64
CA SER A 413 -4.57 68.61 -3.57
C SER A 413 -5.98 68.97 -3.11
N ALA A 414 -6.13 70.13 -2.49
CA ALA A 414 -7.34 70.57 -1.81
C ALA A 414 -8.42 71.20 -2.73
N GLU A 415 -8.30 71.09 -4.06
CA GLU A 415 -9.17 71.83 -4.98
C GLU A 415 -10.38 71.04 -5.52
N ASP A 416 -10.41 69.71 -5.39
CA ASP A 416 -11.47 68.88 -6.00
C ASP A 416 -12.58 68.40 -5.02
N ALA A 417 -12.66 68.97 -3.80
CA ALA A 417 -13.58 68.49 -2.75
C ALA A 417 -14.97 69.16 -2.71
N THR A 418 -15.39 69.85 -3.78
CA THR A 418 -16.74 70.43 -3.86
C THR A 418 -17.39 70.10 -5.19
N GLU A 419 -18.01 68.93 -5.29
CA GLU A 419 -19.33 68.78 -5.93
C GLU A 419 -19.87 67.36 -5.74
N GLY A 420 -21.16 67.27 -5.41
CA GLY A 420 -21.95 66.05 -5.61
C GLY A 420 -22.16 65.16 -4.39
N SER A 421 -22.87 65.66 -3.37
CA SER A 421 -23.66 64.77 -2.49
C SER A 421 -24.76 64.07 -3.29
N PRO A 422 -25.00 62.75 -3.13
CA PRO A 422 -26.20 62.13 -3.64
C PRO A 422 -27.33 62.29 -2.61
N SER A 423 -28.45 62.85 -3.07
CA SER A 423 -29.72 62.85 -2.36
C SER A 423 -30.46 61.52 -2.54
N ARG A 424 -30.82 60.93 -1.38
CA ARG A 424 -31.80 59.86 -1.10
C ARG A 424 -31.53 58.44 -1.56
#